data_AF-A0A9E4CIW5-F1
#
_entry.id   AF-A0A9E4CIW5-F1
#
_cell.length_a   1.000
_cell.length_b   1.000
_cell.length_c   1.000
_cell.angle_alpha   90.00
_cell.angle_beta   90.00
_cell.angle_gamma   90.00
#
_symmetry.space_group_name_H-M   'P 1'
#
loop_
_entity.id
_entity.type
_entity.pdbx_description
1 polymer ?
#
loop_
_entity_poly.entity_id
_entity_poly.type
_entity_poly.pdbx_seq_one_letter_code
_entity_poly.pdbx_strand_id
1 'polypeptide(L)'
;TARDYFAELAGRGALLADAYCGLGWSRLYLGSLALAIEDFEAALNENPSTVTRNDILAGMCFGADASGDPQACIEFGGNVAPGWQFRYRTSLSFSDITLVRAASYYALGDFAASLTEVRLLDASFSVNVNTVEGRAALAAKIETLRGSV
;
A
#
# COMPACT_ATOMS: atom_id res chain seq x y z
N THR A 1 4.89 24.72 -30.34
CA THR A 1 3.83 24.05 -31.13
C THR A 1 2.71 23.59 -30.21
N ALA A 2 1.53 23.19 -30.72
CA ALA A 2 0.45 22.69 -29.86
C ALA A 2 0.89 21.51 -28.97
N ARG A 3 1.75 20.63 -29.49
CA ARG A 3 2.38 19.54 -28.73
C ARG A 3 3.13 20.04 -27.50
N ASP A 4 3.98 21.06 -27.66
CA ASP A 4 4.82 21.56 -26.56
C ASP A 4 3.97 22.22 -25.47
N TYR A 5 2.90 22.93 -25.87
CA TYR A 5 1.92 23.51 -24.94
C TYR A 5 1.18 22.42 -24.13
N PHE A 6 0.69 21.38 -24.77
CA PHE A 6 0.00 20.29 -24.07
C PHE A 6 0.94 19.45 -23.19
N ALA A 7 2.21 19.29 -23.59
CA ALA A 7 3.22 18.63 -22.77
C ALA A 7 3.53 19.43 -21.48
N GLU A 8 3.58 20.76 -21.56
CA GLU A 8 3.75 21.62 -20.39
C GLU A 8 2.57 21.49 -19.42
N LEU A 9 1.33 21.52 -19.93
CA LEU A 9 0.13 21.35 -19.10
C LEU A 9 0.09 19.98 -18.41
N ALA A 10 0.43 18.91 -19.14
CA ALA A 10 0.55 17.58 -18.55
C ALA A 10 1.64 17.52 -17.46
N GLY A 11 2.77 18.21 -17.68
CA GLY A 11 3.84 18.33 -16.69
C GLY A 11 3.40 19.05 -15.42
N ARG A 12 2.58 20.10 -15.51
CA ARG A 12 2.02 20.80 -14.35
C ARG A 12 1.11 19.90 -13.51
N GLY A 13 0.27 19.09 -14.15
CA GLY A 13 -0.55 18.08 -13.46
C GLY A 13 0.31 17.09 -12.67
N ALA A 14 1.33 16.52 -13.31
CA ALA A 14 2.25 15.59 -12.63
C ALA A 14 2.96 16.21 -11.42
N LEU A 15 3.37 17.49 -11.51
CA LEU A 15 3.97 18.21 -10.39
C LEU A 15 2.98 18.45 -9.24
N LEU A 16 1.72 18.77 -9.57
CA LEU A 16 0.67 18.97 -8.58
C LEU A 16 0.31 17.65 -7.89
N ALA A 17 0.28 16.55 -8.65
CA ALA A 17 0.11 15.21 -8.10
C ALA A 17 1.25 14.83 -7.12
N ASP A 18 2.51 15.11 -7.47
CA ASP A 18 3.65 14.89 -6.57
C ASP A 18 3.54 15.73 -5.29
N ALA A 19 3.08 16.99 -5.38
CA ALA A 19 2.89 17.85 -4.22
C ALA A 19 1.82 17.31 -3.26
N TYR A 20 0.66 16.92 -3.78
CA TYR A 20 -0.40 16.30 -2.99
C TYR A 20 0.03 14.94 -2.42
N CYS A 21 0.74 14.12 -3.21
CA CYS A 21 1.33 12.87 -2.71
C CYS A 21 2.26 13.12 -1.52
N GLY A 22 3.12 14.14 -1.59
CA GLY A 22 4.01 14.50 -0.48
C GLY A 22 3.24 14.97 0.77
N LEU A 23 2.15 15.72 0.60
CA LEU A 23 1.27 16.13 1.70
C LEU A 23 0.60 14.91 2.34
N GLY A 24 0.05 14.00 1.52
CA GLY A 24 -0.58 12.77 1.98
C GLY A 24 0.36 11.94 2.84
N TRP A 25 1.58 11.67 2.36
CA TRP A 25 2.59 10.94 3.15
C TRP A 25 3.00 11.66 4.43
N SER A 26 3.16 12.99 4.38
CA SER A 26 3.49 13.78 5.57
C SER A 26 2.39 13.68 6.63
N ARG A 27 1.13 13.82 6.23
CA ARG A 27 -0.03 13.71 7.11
C ARG A 27 -0.24 12.31 7.64
N LEU A 28 0.03 11.28 6.82
CA LEU A 28 -0.01 9.88 7.24
C LEU A 28 0.99 9.63 8.38
N TYR A 29 2.23 10.11 8.24
CA TYR A 29 3.23 10.00 9.31
C TYR A 29 2.88 10.81 10.56
N LEU A 30 2.14 11.90 10.42
CA LEU A 30 1.62 12.69 11.54
C LEU A 30 0.33 12.09 12.16
N GLY A 31 -0.16 10.96 11.64
CA GLY A 31 -1.37 10.29 12.13
C GLY A 31 -2.68 10.98 11.70
N SER A 32 -2.63 11.96 10.81
CA SER A 32 -3.81 12.65 10.26
C SER A 32 -4.41 11.85 9.10
N LEU A 33 -4.93 10.65 9.38
CA LEU A 33 -5.28 9.63 8.38
C LEU A 33 -6.31 10.12 7.34
N ALA A 34 -7.41 10.74 7.78
CA ALA A 34 -8.45 11.23 6.86
C ALA A 34 -7.90 12.30 5.89
N LEU A 35 -7.16 13.28 6.41
CA LEU A 35 -6.55 14.32 5.60
C LEU A 35 -5.45 13.78 4.67
N ALA A 36 -4.79 12.69 5.05
CA ALA A 36 -3.82 12.02 4.19
C ALA A 36 -4.51 11.35 2.99
N ILE A 37 -5.63 10.65 3.23
CA ILE A 37 -6.44 10.05 2.17
C ILE A 37 -7.00 11.12 1.23
N GLU A 38 -7.52 12.23 1.76
CA GLU A 38 -7.99 13.36 0.94
C GLU A 38 -6.90 13.91 0.02
N ASP A 39 -5.67 14.10 0.52
CA ASP A 39 -4.54 14.54 -0.31
C ASP A 39 -4.17 13.50 -1.37
N PHE A 40 -4.20 12.20 -1.02
CA PHE A 40 -3.92 11.13 -1.98
C PHE A 40 -4.97 11.06 -3.09
N GLU A 41 -6.25 11.23 -2.77
CA GLU A 41 -7.33 11.31 -3.75
C GLU A 41 -7.18 12.54 -4.66
N ALA A 42 -6.85 13.70 -4.08
CA ALA A 42 -6.51 14.89 -4.85
C ALA A 42 -5.34 14.62 -5.81
N ALA A 43 -4.28 13.95 -5.34
CA ALA A 43 -3.13 13.60 -6.16
C ALA A 43 -3.49 12.67 -7.35
N LEU A 44 -4.39 11.70 -7.15
CA LEU A 44 -4.83 10.79 -8.21
C LEU A 44 -5.61 11.52 -9.33
N ASN A 45 -6.28 12.62 -9.00
CA ASN A 45 -7.04 13.43 -9.94
C ASN A 45 -6.16 14.33 -10.85
N GLU A 46 -4.88 14.52 -10.50
CA GLU A 46 -3.96 15.44 -11.19
C GLU A 46 -3.11 14.77 -12.29
N ASN A 47 -3.51 13.56 -12.72
CA ASN A 47 -2.77 12.73 -13.69
C ASN A 47 -1.32 12.43 -13.24
N PRO A 48 -1.15 11.69 -12.12
CA PRO A 48 0.17 11.36 -11.58
C PRO A 48 0.98 10.52 -12.57
N SER A 49 2.30 10.71 -12.54
CA SER A 49 3.24 9.76 -13.17
C SER A 49 3.03 8.35 -12.61
N THR A 50 3.47 7.31 -13.32
CA THR A 50 3.38 5.93 -12.82
C THR A 50 4.08 5.77 -11.46
N VAL A 51 5.20 6.46 -11.25
CA VAL A 51 5.95 6.39 -9.98
C VAL A 51 5.15 7.04 -8.85
N THR A 52 4.67 8.26 -9.08
CA THR A 52 3.83 9.00 -8.12
C THR A 52 2.56 8.22 -7.80
N ARG A 53 1.91 7.62 -8.80
CA ARG A 53 0.70 6.80 -8.61
C ARG A 53 0.96 5.62 -7.67
N ASN A 54 2.09 4.92 -7.82
CA ASN A 54 2.43 3.83 -6.92
C ASN A 54 2.68 4.31 -5.49
N ASP A 55 3.37 5.45 -5.31
CA ASP A 55 3.56 6.05 -3.99
C ASP A 55 2.22 6.42 -3.33
N ILE A 56 1.28 6.96 -4.11
CA ILE A 56 -0.06 7.30 -3.63
C ILE A 56 -0.81 6.05 -3.18
N LEU A 57 -0.90 5.03 -4.04
CA LEU A 57 -1.63 3.78 -3.75
C LEU A 57 -1.03 3.03 -2.54
N ALA A 58 0.30 3.02 -2.42
CA ALA A 58 0.97 2.48 -1.24
C ALA A 58 0.57 3.25 0.03
N GLY A 59 0.61 4.58 -0.02
CA GLY A 59 0.20 5.45 1.08
C GLY A 59 -1.26 5.23 1.49
N MET A 60 -2.17 5.07 0.52
CA MET A 60 -3.58 4.76 0.78
C MET A 60 -3.77 3.38 1.43
N CYS A 61 -2.99 2.36 1.05
CA CYS A 61 -3.03 1.06 1.74
C CYS A 61 -2.60 1.19 3.20
N PHE A 62 -1.46 1.83 3.46
CA PHE A 62 -1.01 2.04 4.84
C PHE A 62 -1.98 2.88 5.66
N GLY A 63 -2.57 3.92 5.06
CA GLY A 63 -3.63 4.71 5.68
C GLY A 63 -4.89 3.89 5.99
N ALA A 64 -5.27 2.98 5.10
CA ALA A 64 -6.39 2.07 5.30
C ALA A 64 -6.12 1.04 6.42
N ASP A 65 -4.94 0.42 6.47
CA ASP A 65 -4.53 -0.46 7.59
C ASP A 65 -4.56 0.29 8.92
N ALA A 66 -3.99 1.49 8.97
CA ALA A 66 -3.98 2.34 10.16
C ALA A 66 -5.39 2.78 10.59
N SER A 67 -6.33 2.90 9.64
CA SER A 67 -7.74 3.25 9.90
C SER A 67 -8.61 2.03 10.22
N GLY A 68 -8.07 0.81 10.13
CA GLY A 68 -8.82 -0.43 10.34
C GLY A 68 -9.75 -0.79 9.18
N ASP A 69 -9.44 -0.38 7.95
CA ASP A 69 -10.17 -0.73 6.73
C ASP A 69 -9.38 -1.76 5.90
N PRO A 70 -9.53 -3.07 6.18
CA PRO A 70 -8.79 -4.11 5.48
C PRO A 70 -9.19 -4.21 4.00
N GLN A 71 -10.44 -3.89 3.64
CA GLN A 71 -10.91 -3.99 2.26
C GLN A 71 -10.22 -2.95 1.38
N ALA A 72 -10.15 -1.70 1.86
CA ALA A 72 -9.49 -0.62 1.14
C ALA A 72 -7.98 -0.87 0.98
N CYS A 73 -7.28 -1.42 1.99
CA CYS A 73 -5.86 -1.73 1.82
C CYS A 73 -5.64 -2.83 0.78
N ILE A 74 -6.46 -3.88 0.77
CA ILE A 74 -6.37 -4.92 -0.27
C ILE A 74 -6.53 -4.32 -1.66
N GLU A 75 -7.50 -3.42 -1.85
CA GLU A 75 -7.74 -2.76 -3.12
C GLU A 75 -6.56 -1.86 -3.53
N PHE A 76 -6.14 -0.92 -2.68
CA PHE A 76 -5.07 0.01 -3.03
C PHE A 76 -3.72 -0.69 -3.19
N GLY A 77 -3.35 -1.56 -2.24
CA GLY A 77 -2.10 -2.31 -2.29
C GLY A 77 -2.06 -3.35 -3.41
N GLY A 78 -3.21 -3.84 -3.86
CA GLY A 78 -3.34 -4.71 -5.03
C GLY A 78 -2.97 -4.03 -6.36
N ASN A 79 -3.08 -2.70 -6.40
CA ASN A 79 -2.79 -1.89 -7.58
C ASN A 79 -1.38 -1.28 -7.58
N VAL A 80 -0.56 -1.56 -6.56
CA VAL A 80 0.84 -1.16 -6.53
C VAL A 80 1.69 -2.13 -7.35
N ALA A 81 2.58 -1.59 -8.17
CA ALA A 81 3.46 -2.39 -9.02
C ALA A 81 4.41 -3.28 -8.18
N PRO A 82 4.60 -4.55 -8.57
CA PRO A 82 5.61 -5.41 -7.95
C PRO A 82 7.00 -4.76 -8.05
N GLY A 83 7.75 -4.79 -6.95
CA GLY A 83 9.07 -4.13 -6.87
C GLY A 83 9.02 -2.65 -6.55
N TRP A 84 7.85 -2.10 -6.22
CA TRP A 84 7.75 -0.75 -5.67
C TRP A 84 8.65 -0.57 -4.44
N GLN A 85 9.29 0.58 -4.39
CA GLN A 85 10.08 1.06 -3.27
C GLN A 85 9.78 2.54 -3.09
N PHE A 86 9.52 2.96 -1.86
CA PHE A 86 9.15 4.34 -1.61
C PHE A 86 10.34 5.28 -1.86
N ARG A 87 10.15 6.27 -2.75
CA ARG A 87 11.21 7.16 -3.21
C ARG A 87 11.92 7.93 -2.09
N TYR A 88 11.19 8.28 -1.03
CA TYR A 88 11.69 9.13 0.04
C TYR A 88 12.17 8.34 1.26
N ARG A 89 11.94 7.02 1.29
CA ARG A 89 12.41 6.12 2.36
C ARG A 89 12.56 4.70 1.82
N THR A 90 13.80 4.31 1.56
CA THR A 90 14.14 3.01 0.94
C THR A 90 13.82 1.80 1.81
N SER A 91 13.62 1.99 3.12
CA SER A 91 13.19 0.92 4.04
C SER A 91 11.71 0.56 3.88
N LEU A 92 10.93 1.32 3.12
CA LEU A 92 9.52 1.05 2.86
C LEU A 92 9.36 0.57 1.41
N SER A 93 8.78 -0.61 1.25
CA SER A 93 8.84 -1.39 0.02
C SER A 93 7.57 -2.19 -0.24
N PHE A 94 7.53 -2.85 -1.40
CA PHE A 94 6.43 -3.74 -1.76
C PHE A 94 6.23 -4.90 -0.77
N SER A 95 7.29 -5.32 -0.06
CA SER A 95 7.20 -6.32 1.00
C SER A 95 6.32 -5.85 2.17
N ASP A 96 6.38 -4.56 2.51
CA ASP A 96 5.54 -3.97 3.57
C ASP A 96 4.07 -3.96 3.16
N ILE A 97 3.78 -3.61 1.90
CA ILE A 97 2.42 -3.68 1.34
C ILE A 97 1.89 -5.11 1.38
N THR A 98 2.71 -6.07 0.98
CA THR A 98 2.39 -7.49 0.98
C THR A 98 2.05 -7.97 2.39
N LEU A 99 2.84 -7.57 3.39
CA LEU A 99 2.62 -7.94 4.79
C LEU A 99 1.33 -7.36 5.34
N VAL A 100 1.08 -6.08 5.06
CA VAL A 100 -0.13 -5.39 5.49
C VAL A 100 -1.37 -6.01 4.84
N ARG A 101 -1.33 -6.29 3.53
CA ARG A 101 -2.41 -7.02 2.83
C ARG A 101 -2.63 -8.42 3.39
N ALA A 102 -1.57 -9.15 3.74
CA ALA A 102 -1.69 -10.47 4.36
C ALA A 102 -2.53 -10.40 5.65
N ALA A 103 -2.28 -9.38 6.48
CA ALA A 103 -3.05 -9.14 7.68
C ALA A 103 -4.49 -8.69 7.38
N SER A 104 -4.70 -7.84 6.37
CA SER A 104 -6.04 -7.43 5.94
C SER A 104 -6.88 -8.62 5.48
N TYR A 105 -6.33 -9.51 4.65
CA TYR A 105 -7.02 -10.75 4.26
C TYR A 105 -7.33 -11.63 5.47
N TYR A 106 -6.39 -11.75 6.41
CA TYR A 106 -6.61 -12.50 7.65
C TYR A 106 -7.77 -11.92 8.47
N ALA A 107 -7.82 -10.59 8.62
CA ALA A 107 -8.88 -9.89 9.35
C ALA A 107 -10.26 -10.09 8.72
N LEU A 108 -10.34 -10.22 7.40
CA LEU A 108 -11.57 -10.54 6.66
C LEU A 108 -11.93 -12.03 6.66
N GLY A 109 -11.08 -12.88 7.22
CA GLY A 109 -11.27 -14.34 7.22
C GLY A 109 -10.89 -15.04 5.92
N ASP A 110 -10.30 -14.33 4.95
CA ASP A 110 -9.74 -14.94 3.75
C ASP A 110 -8.32 -15.48 4.03
N PHE A 111 -8.29 -16.58 4.77
CA PHE A 111 -7.04 -17.19 5.21
C PHE A 111 -6.21 -17.77 4.05
N ALA A 112 -6.86 -18.13 2.93
CA ALA A 112 -6.17 -18.65 1.76
C ALA A 112 -5.40 -17.54 1.02
N ALA A 113 -6.04 -16.39 0.80
CA ALA A 113 -5.36 -15.22 0.24
C ALA A 113 -4.28 -14.71 1.18
N SER A 114 -4.56 -14.65 2.48
CA SER A 114 -3.57 -14.27 3.51
C SER A 114 -2.32 -15.16 3.49
N LEU A 115 -2.48 -16.48 3.43
CA LEU A 115 -1.35 -17.42 3.31
C LEU A 115 -0.57 -17.22 2.00
N THR A 116 -1.25 -16.85 0.91
CA THR A 116 -0.61 -16.57 -0.38
C THR A 116 0.32 -15.37 -0.26
N GLU A 117 -0.13 -14.27 0.36
CA GLU A 117 0.71 -13.08 0.62
C GLU A 117 1.89 -13.41 1.53
N VAL A 118 1.68 -14.15 2.63
CA VAL A 118 2.78 -14.56 3.54
C VAL A 118 3.84 -15.37 2.79
N ARG A 119 3.45 -16.20 1.82
CA ARG A 119 4.40 -16.99 1.01
C ARG A 119 5.20 -16.15 0.02
N LEU A 120 4.75 -14.96 -0.34
CA LEU A 120 5.57 -14.01 -1.10
C LEU A 120 6.73 -13.47 -0.25
N LEU A 121 6.55 -13.41 1.07
CA LEU A 121 7.56 -12.96 2.03
C LEU A 121 8.43 -14.11 2.58
N ASP A 122 7.82 -15.28 2.77
CA ASP A 122 8.48 -16.50 3.21
C ASP A 122 7.89 -17.72 2.47
N ALA A 123 8.50 -18.04 1.33
CA ALA A 123 8.06 -19.12 0.45
C ALA A 123 8.07 -20.51 1.12
N SER A 124 8.83 -20.68 2.21
CA SER A 124 8.90 -21.95 2.93
C SER A 124 7.72 -22.16 3.89
N PHE A 125 7.00 -21.08 4.23
CA PHE A 125 5.92 -21.13 5.20
C PHE A 125 4.72 -21.92 4.67
N SER A 126 4.29 -22.92 5.44
CA SER A 126 3.18 -23.79 5.07
C SER A 126 2.38 -24.24 6.29
N VAL A 127 1.07 -24.00 6.23
CA VAL A 127 0.10 -24.33 7.28
C VAL A 127 -1.24 -24.71 6.65
N ASN A 128 -2.07 -25.48 7.35
CA ASN A 128 -3.42 -25.80 6.90
C ASN A 128 -4.45 -24.80 7.46
N VAL A 129 -4.82 -23.80 6.65
CA VAL A 129 -5.74 -22.72 7.05
C VAL A 129 -7.20 -23.15 7.28
N ASN A 130 -7.55 -24.40 6.97
CA ASN A 130 -8.87 -24.94 7.27
C ASN A 130 -9.01 -25.36 8.73
N THR A 131 -7.91 -25.50 9.48
CA THR A 131 -7.93 -25.82 10.91
C THR A 131 -7.70 -24.58 11.77
N VAL A 132 -8.11 -24.64 13.04
CA VAL A 132 -7.89 -23.54 14.00
C VAL A 132 -6.41 -23.33 14.25
N GLU A 133 -5.64 -24.42 14.35
CA GLU A 133 -4.20 -24.40 14.60
C GLU A 133 -3.45 -23.76 13.44
N GLY A 134 -3.82 -24.07 12.19
CA GLY A 134 -3.17 -23.47 11.02
C GLY A 134 -3.47 -21.98 10.87
N ARG A 135 -4.68 -21.53 11.23
CA ARG A 135 -5.01 -20.10 11.28
C ARG A 135 -4.25 -19.37 12.39
N ALA A 136 -4.15 -19.96 13.57
CA ALA A 136 -3.36 -19.42 14.66
C ALA A 136 -1.86 -19.31 14.29
N ALA A 137 -1.31 -20.33 13.62
CA ALA A 137 0.06 -20.31 13.13
C ALA A 137 0.27 -19.24 12.03
N LEU A 138 -0.70 -19.05 11.13
CA LEU A 138 -0.69 -17.98 10.13
C LEU A 138 -0.67 -16.60 10.79
N ALA A 139 -1.55 -16.34 11.76
CA ALA A 139 -1.56 -15.10 12.53
C ALA A 139 -0.21 -14.85 13.23
N ALA A 140 0.33 -15.86 13.91
CA ALA A 140 1.63 -15.75 14.59
C ALA A 140 2.77 -15.42 13.61
N LYS A 141 2.72 -15.96 12.38
CA LYS A 141 3.70 -15.65 11.34
C LYS A 141 3.58 -14.20 10.87
N ILE A 142 2.36 -13.69 10.66
CA ILE A 142 2.13 -12.28 10.29
C ILE A 142 2.71 -11.35 11.36
N GLU A 143 2.45 -11.62 12.64
CA GLU A 143 2.99 -10.81 13.75
C GLU A 143 4.52 -10.87 13.83
N THR A 144 5.11 -12.05 13.61
CA THR A 144 6.58 -12.21 13.56
C THR A 144 7.19 -11.37 12.43
N LEU A 145 6.55 -11.37 11.27
CA LEU A 145 6.98 -10.56 10.13
C LEU A 145 6.83 -9.07 10.43
N ARG A 146 5.71 -8.62 11.03
CA ARG A 146 5.49 -7.21 11.43
C ARG A 146 6.55 -6.71 12.42
N GLY A 147 6.99 -7.55 13.35
CA GLY A 147 8.06 -7.19 14.30
C GLY A 147 9.48 -7.22 13.74
N SER A 148 9.67 -7.69 12.50
CA SER A 148 10.98 -7.82 11.85
C SER A 148 11.30 -6.69 10.86
N VAL A 149 10.36 -5.77 10.63
CA VAL A 149 10.47 -4.64 9.68
C VAL A 149 10.64 -3.30 10.38
#